data_AF-A0A3D3DNQ8-F1
#
_entry.id   AF-A0A3D3DNQ8-F1
#
_cell.length_a   1.000
_cell.length_b   1.000
_cell.length_c   1.000
_cell.angle_alpha   90.00
_cell.angle_beta   90.00
_cell.angle_gamma   90.00
#
_symmetry.space_group_name_H-M   'P 1'
#
loop_
_entity.id
_entity.type
_entity.pdbx_description
1 polymer ?
#
loop_
_entity_poly.entity_id
_entity_poly.type
_entity_poly.pdbx_seq_one_letter_code
_entity_poly.pdbx_strand_id
1 'polypeptide(L)' 'KKVADELKLYRCHTIMNCTNSCPKGLNPGKAIGQIKSRIAKRKT' A
#
# COMPACT_ATOMS: atom_id res chain seq x y z
N LYS A 1 15.09 -1.26 16.01
CA LYS A 1 14.26 -0.50 15.03
C LYS A 1 14.29 -1.17 13.65
N LYS A 2 13.99 -2.48 13.56
CA LYS A 2 14.05 -3.26 12.30
C LYS A 2 12.66 -3.76 11.89
N VAL A 3 11.95 -4.39 12.83
CA VAL A 3 10.56 -4.87 12.70
C VAL A 3 9.59 -3.80 12.19
N ALA A 4 9.74 -2.55 12.64
CA ALA A 4 8.85 -1.46 12.23
C ALA A 4 8.99 -1.08 10.76
N ASP A 5 10.16 -1.34 10.14
CA ASP A 5 10.44 -1.03 8.73
C ASP A 5 9.84 -2.08 7.80
N GLU A 6 9.97 -3.35 8.18
CA GLU A 6 9.50 -4.52 7.43
C GLU A 6 7.97 -4.55 7.29
N LEU A 7 7.25 -3.96 8.25
CA LEU A 7 5.79 -3.94 8.30
C LEU A 7 5.16 -2.64 7.77
N LYS A 8 5.94 -1.65 7.32
CA LYS A 8 5.43 -0.32 6.92
C LYS A 8 4.32 -0.39 5.87
N LEU A 9 4.50 -1.24 4.85
CA LEU A 9 3.54 -1.42 3.77
C LEU A 9 2.19 -1.98 4.26
N TYR A 10 2.22 -2.83 5.28
CA TYR A 10 1.05 -3.54 5.78
C TYR A 10 0.16 -2.67 6.69
N ARG A 11 0.59 -1.46 7.04
CA ARG A 11 -0.24 -0.46 7.76
C ARG A 11 -1.40 0.08 6.92
N CYS A 12 -1.36 -0.10 5.60
CA CYS A 12 -2.46 0.30 4.74
C CYS A 12 -3.60 -0.73 4.86
N HIS A 13 -4.75 -0.31 5.39
CA HIS A 13 -5.95 -1.15 5.55
C HIS A 13 -7.00 -0.91 4.46
N THR A 14 -6.62 -0.33 3.32
CA THR A 14 -7.53 -0.12 2.18
C THR A 14 -8.77 0.72 2.52
N ILE A 15 -8.61 1.71 3.41
CA ILE A 15 -9.67 2.68 3.77
C ILE A 15 -9.98 3.63 2.60
N MET A 16 -9.07 3.77 1.63
CA MET A 16 -9.21 4.56 0.39
C MET A 16 -9.35 6.08 0.55
N ASN A 17 -9.21 6.63 1.76
CA ASN A 17 -9.17 8.10 1.98
C ASN A 17 -8.11 8.81 1.13
N CYS A 18 -6.96 8.16 0.89
CA CYS A 18 -5.89 8.70 0.06
C CYS A 18 -6.29 8.88 -1.42
N THR A 19 -7.19 8.03 -1.93
CA THR A 19 -7.70 8.15 -3.30
C THR A 19 -8.74 9.25 -3.39
N ASN A 20 -9.67 9.33 -2.43
CA ASN A 20 -10.72 10.35 -2.42
C ASN A 20 -10.17 11.77 -2.20
N SER A 21 -9.14 11.91 -1.37
CA SER A 21 -8.53 13.22 -1.07
C SER A 21 -7.54 13.69 -2.13
N CYS A 22 -7.25 12.90 -3.17
CA CYS A 22 -6.16 13.25 -4.09
C CYS A 22 -6.57 14.36 -5.06
N PRO A 23 -5.99 15.57 -4.98
CA PRO A 23 -6.34 16.68 -5.88
C PRO A 23 -5.87 16.45 -7.32
N LYS A 24 -5.01 15.44 -7.54
CA LYS A 24 -4.46 15.07 -8.85
C LYS A 24 -5.21 13.89 -9.50
N GLY A 25 -6.30 13.41 -8.91
CA GLY A 25 -7.05 12.26 -9.42
C GLY A 25 -6.25 10.95 -9.45
N LEU A 26 -5.16 10.85 -8.68
CA LEU A 26 -4.37 9.63 -8.58
C LEU A 26 -5.06 8.64 -7.65
N ASN A 27 -4.72 7.36 -7.79
CA ASN A 27 -5.23 6.30 -6.92
C ASN A 27 -4.09 5.61 -6.15
N PRO A 28 -3.66 6.19 -5.01
CA PRO A 28 -2.63 5.58 -4.16
C PRO A 28 -3.04 4.20 -3.63
N GLY A 29 -4.33 3.99 -3.34
CA GLY A 29 -4.84 2.69 -2.87
C GLY A 29 -4.57 1.55 -3.87
N LYS A 30 -4.82 1.81 -5.16
CA LYS A 30 -4.52 0.86 -6.24
C LYS A 30 -3.03 0.55 -6.34
N ALA A 31 -2.17 1.56 -6.26
CA ALA A 31 -0.72 1.39 -6.31
C ALA A 31 -0.21 0.53 -5.14
N ILE A 32 -0.67 0.80 -3.91
CA ILE A 32 -0.31 0.02 -2.72
C ILE A 32 -0.76 -1.44 -2.86
N GLY A 33 -1.96 -1.69 -3.40
CA GLY A 33 -2.45 -3.04 -3.68
C GLY A 33 -1.56 -3.82 -4.65
N GLN A 34 -1.08 -3.16 -5.71
CA GLN A 34 -0.14 -3.77 -6.66
C GLN A 34 1.20 -4.12 -5.99
N ILE A 35 1.71 -3.27 -5.11
CA ILE A 35 2.95 -3.54 -4.36
C ILE A 35 2.77 -4.75 -3.43
N LYS A 36 1.65 -4.83 -2.70
CA LYS A 36 1.32 -5.99 -1.85
C LYS A 36 1.25 -7.28 -2.67
N SER A 37 0.59 -7.25 -3.84
CA SER A 37 0.51 -8.40 -4.75
C SER A 37 1.89 -8.83 -5.25
N ARG A 38 2.76 -7.89 -5.63
CA ARG A 38 4.14 -8.19 -6.06
C ARG A 38 4.96 -8.83 -4.95
N ILE A 39 4.80 -8.38 -3.70
CA ILE A 39 5.50 -8.97 -2.55
C ILE A 39 4.95 -10.36 -2.22
N ALA A 40 3.63 -10.54 -2.27
CA ALA A 40 3.01 -11.85 -2.09
C ALA A 40 3.52 -12.85 -3.14
N LYS A 41 3.59 -12.43 -4.42
CA LYS A 41 4.14 -13.24 -5.51
C LYS A 41 5.62 -13.59 -5.35
N ARG A 42 6.43 -12.72 -4.74
CA ARG A 42 7.85 -12.97 -4.46
C ARG A 42 8.10 -13.95 -3.30
N LYS A 43 7.09 -14.21 -2.45
CA LYS A 43 7.20 -15.12 -1.30
C LYS A 43 6.85 -16.57 -1.65
N THR A 44 6.30 -16.81 -2.84
CA THR A 44 6.18 -18.10 -3.52
C THR A 44 7.38 -18.31 -4.42
#